data_AF-A0A1Q6RS45-F1
#
_entry.id   AF-A0A1Q6RS45-F1
#
_cell.length_a   1.000
_cell.length_b   1.000
_cell.length_c   1.000
_cell.angle_alpha   90.00
_cell.angle_beta   90.00
_cell.angle_gamma   90.00
#
_symmetry.space_group_name_H-M   'P 1'
#
loop_
_entity.id
_entity.type
_entity.pdbx_description
1 polymer ?
#
loop_
_entity_poly.entity_id
_entity_poly.type
_entity_poly.pdbx_seq_one_letter_code
_entity_poly.pdbx_strand_id
1 'polypeptide(L)'
;MKFHFSGQILSENGELKINIPFNVWEVCDSQGVLMISVNAMGLSWECNLTPLGKGYYTIPVTEQQAGGHMDEEFPVVFEILNRSPHYRGDSPYSAAQPIRKIDSVKLITQPNDGLCGQTCIAMLAGVTLDEACEIMHCRDWQASMGKMVDTLDYLGLQHENVIYYTQGAEVTLPKCAILMEKMGRYSHYLLCYDGTYYDPTMGILDSFDQKNLVGYLEIKTA
;
A
#
# COMPACT_ATOMS: atom_id res chain seq x y z
N MET A 1 -3.73 9.42 -0.41
CA MET A 1 -3.33 8.08 0.06
C MET A 1 -2.33 8.24 1.17
N LYS A 2 -2.62 7.63 2.32
CA LYS A 2 -1.79 7.69 3.52
C LYS A 2 -1.01 6.39 3.70
N PHE A 3 0.07 6.45 4.46
CA PHE A 3 0.88 5.31 4.86
C PHE A 3 0.99 5.30 6.38
N HIS A 4 0.70 4.16 7.01
CA HIS A 4 0.80 3.97 8.45
C HIS A 4 1.87 2.92 8.76
N PHE A 5 2.78 3.21 9.70
CA PHE A 5 3.82 2.28 10.14
C PHE A 5 4.30 2.60 11.57
N SER A 6 5.04 1.68 12.19
CA SER A 6 5.74 1.92 13.47
C SER A 6 7.09 2.56 13.20
N GLY A 7 7.27 3.80 13.66
CA GLY A 7 8.50 4.57 13.50
C GLY A 7 9.25 4.73 14.81
N GLN A 8 10.54 5.05 14.69
CA GLN A 8 11.41 5.45 15.79
C GLN A 8 12.26 6.64 15.32
N ILE A 9 12.63 7.53 16.25
CA ILE A 9 13.61 8.59 15.96
C ILE A 9 15.01 7.99 15.96
N LEU A 10 15.77 8.30 14.92
CA LEU A 10 17.18 7.96 14.80
C LEU A 10 18.00 9.25 14.77
N SER A 11 19.13 9.25 15.47
CA SER A 11 20.14 10.31 15.38
C SER A 11 21.33 9.81 14.58
N GLU A 12 21.62 10.47 13.45
CA GLU A 12 22.79 10.19 12.64
C GLU A 12 23.47 11.51 12.27
N ASN A 13 24.76 11.66 12.61
CA ASN A 13 25.54 12.89 12.36
C ASN A 13 24.91 14.18 12.92
N GLY A 14 24.12 14.08 14.00
CA GLY A 14 23.42 15.21 14.60
C GLY A 14 22.08 15.55 13.95
N GLU A 15 21.66 14.82 12.92
CA GLU A 15 20.34 14.95 12.31
C GLU A 15 19.38 13.91 12.90
N LEU A 16 18.16 14.35 13.25
CA LEU A 16 17.09 13.49 13.73
C LEU A 16 16.17 13.12 12.57
N LYS A 17 15.80 11.84 12.48
CA LYS A 17 14.99 11.32 11.37
C LYS A 17 14.19 10.10 11.74
N ILE A 18 13.13 9.83 10.97
CA ILE A 18 12.36 8.59 11.03
C ILE A 18 12.56 7.86 9.70
N ASN A 19 12.93 6.58 9.75
CA ASN A 19 13.05 5.75 8.55
C ASN A 19 11.67 5.35 8.01
N ILE A 20 11.48 5.44 6.70
CA ILE A 20 10.31 4.88 6.04
C ILE A 20 10.62 3.41 5.71
N PRO A 21 9.80 2.44 6.14
CA PRO A 21 10.14 1.02 6.08
C PRO A 21 9.94 0.37 4.70
N PHE A 22 9.65 1.17 3.67
CA PHE A 22 9.36 0.70 2.32
C PHE A 22 9.96 1.61 1.26
N ASN A 23 10.09 1.09 0.05
CA ASN A 23 10.55 1.85 -1.10
C ASN A 23 9.42 2.74 -1.63
N VAL A 24 9.55 4.06 -1.45
CA VAL A 24 8.52 5.03 -1.83
C VAL A 24 8.36 5.11 -3.35
N TRP A 25 9.44 4.92 -4.13
CA TRP A 25 9.37 4.92 -5.60
C TRP A 25 8.55 3.76 -6.11
N GLU A 26 8.82 2.55 -5.60
CA GLU A 26 8.11 1.34 -6.02
C GLU A 26 6.62 1.43 -5.68
N VAL A 27 6.28 1.94 -4.49
CA VAL A 27 4.90 2.02 -4.02
C VAL A 27 4.13 3.14 -4.73
N CYS A 28 4.73 4.31 -4.93
CA CYS A 28 4.03 5.52 -5.34
C CYS A 28 4.25 5.92 -6.80
N ASP A 29 5.20 5.28 -7.51
CA ASP A 29 5.70 5.69 -8.83
C ASP A 29 6.11 7.18 -8.88
N SER A 30 6.65 7.67 -7.76
CA SER A 30 6.98 9.09 -7.56
C SER A 30 8.45 9.22 -7.19
N GLN A 31 9.20 10.07 -7.90
CA GLN A 31 10.63 10.30 -7.69
C GLN A 31 10.95 11.76 -7.39
N GLY A 32 12.11 12.00 -6.77
CA GLY A 32 12.62 13.34 -6.49
C GLY A 32 12.13 13.91 -5.16
N VAL A 33 11.76 15.20 -5.17
CA VAL A 33 11.34 15.95 -3.98
C VAL A 33 9.88 15.63 -3.68
N LEU A 34 9.65 14.89 -2.60
CA LEU A 34 8.32 14.49 -2.15
C LEU A 34 7.95 15.32 -0.92
N MET A 35 6.91 16.13 -1.06
CA MET A 35 6.36 16.91 0.04
C MET A 35 5.30 16.07 0.72
N ILE A 36 5.41 15.94 2.05
CA ILE A 36 4.50 15.13 2.84
C ILE A 36 3.85 15.94 3.96
N SER A 37 2.63 15.56 4.32
CA SER A 37 2.06 15.84 5.64
C SER A 37 2.27 14.60 6.49
N VAL A 38 2.72 14.76 7.72
CA VAL A 38 2.98 13.68 8.67
C VAL A 38 2.28 13.96 9.99
N ASN A 39 1.73 12.89 10.58
CA ASN A 39 1.20 12.83 11.92
C ASN A 39 1.98 11.75 12.68
N ALA A 40 2.68 12.15 13.75
CA ALA A 40 3.41 11.26 14.63
C ALA A 40 3.60 11.95 15.99
N MET A 41 3.72 11.18 17.08
CA MET A 41 3.95 11.71 18.44
C MET A 41 2.90 12.77 18.86
N GLY A 42 1.66 12.65 18.36
CA GLY A 42 0.59 13.63 18.61
C GLY A 42 0.78 14.99 17.91
N LEU A 43 1.80 15.13 17.07
CA LEU A 43 2.08 16.33 16.30
C LEU A 43 1.68 16.15 14.84
N SER A 44 1.48 17.25 14.13
CA SER A 44 1.30 17.26 12.68
C SER A 44 2.13 18.36 12.04
N TRP A 45 2.86 18.01 10.99
CA TRP A 45 3.71 18.96 10.26
C TRP A 45 3.84 18.57 8.79
N GLU A 46 4.35 19.50 7.99
CA GLU A 46 4.70 19.27 6.60
C GLU A 46 6.21 19.36 6.43
N CYS A 47 6.77 18.49 5.59
CA CYS A 47 8.19 18.51 5.26
C CYS A 47 8.46 17.84 3.91
N ASN A 48 9.65 18.08 3.37
CA ASN A 48 10.17 17.27 2.28
C ASN A 48 10.85 16.02 2.83
N LEU A 49 10.65 14.89 2.17
CA LEU A 49 11.40 13.67 2.47
C LEU A 49 12.88 13.83 2.10
N THR A 50 13.77 13.29 2.93
CA THR A 50 15.21 13.24 2.67
C THR A 50 15.54 11.93 1.93
N PRO A 51 16.06 11.97 0.69
CA PRO A 51 16.38 10.77 -0.06
C PRO A 51 17.62 10.05 0.48
N LEU A 52 17.52 8.74 0.68
CA LEU A 52 18.67 7.84 0.94
C LEU A 52 19.22 7.18 -0.34
N GLY A 53 18.51 7.35 -1.46
CA GLY A 53 18.82 6.75 -2.75
C GLY A 53 18.02 5.46 -3.01
N LYS A 54 17.92 5.09 -4.30
CA LYS A 54 17.18 3.91 -4.78
C LYS A 54 15.72 3.84 -4.29
N GLY A 55 15.09 4.98 -4.04
CA GLY A 55 13.70 5.08 -3.60
C GLY A 55 13.43 4.97 -2.11
N TYR A 56 14.49 4.84 -1.30
CA TYR A 56 14.38 4.94 0.14
C TYR A 56 14.50 6.40 0.60
N TYR A 57 13.75 6.73 1.64
CA TYR A 57 13.64 8.08 2.19
C TYR A 57 13.55 8.04 3.72
N THR A 58 13.85 9.18 4.34
CA THR A 58 13.55 9.43 5.75
C THR A 58 12.71 10.69 5.91
N ILE A 59 11.95 10.75 7.00
CA ILE A 59 11.22 11.94 7.43
C ILE A 59 12.15 12.72 8.36
N PRO A 60 12.57 13.96 8.02
CA PRO A 60 13.39 14.77 8.91
C PRO A 60 12.57 15.21 10.14
N VAL A 61 13.23 15.22 11.30
CA VAL A 61 12.65 15.60 12.59
C VAL A 61 13.54 16.68 13.23
N THR A 62 12.93 17.66 13.88
CA THR A 62 13.63 18.68 14.67
C THR A 62 13.70 18.25 16.14
N GLU A 63 14.65 18.80 16.91
CA GLU A 63 14.74 18.53 18.36
C GLU A 63 13.43 18.86 19.10
N GLN A 64 12.75 19.94 18.70
CA GLN A 64 11.47 20.34 19.27
C GLN A 64 10.37 19.29 19.02
N GLN A 65 10.34 18.73 17.81
CA GLN A 65 9.37 17.68 17.46
C GLN A 65 9.70 16.35 18.14
N ALA A 66 10.99 16.05 18.31
CA ALA A 66 11.43 14.81 18.95
C ALA A 66 10.96 14.74 20.40
N GLY A 67 10.94 15.86 21.14
CA GLY A 67 10.19 16.01 22.39
C GLY A 67 10.49 15.00 23.51
N GLY A 68 11.58 14.23 23.41
CA GLY A 68 11.92 13.13 24.34
C GLY A 68 11.63 11.70 23.82
N HIS A 69 11.05 11.53 22.63
CA HIS A 69 10.71 10.22 22.04
C HIS A 69 11.89 9.48 21.38
N MET A 70 13.13 9.76 21.80
CA MET A 70 14.35 9.26 21.13
C MET A 70 14.52 7.73 21.17
N ASP A 71 13.84 7.05 22.11
CA ASP A 71 13.97 5.61 22.34
C ASP A 71 12.61 4.89 22.31
N GLU A 72 11.58 5.53 21.78
CA GLU A 72 10.21 5.01 21.74
C GLU A 72 9.81 4.67 20.30
N GLU A 73 9.08 3.57 20.15
CA GLU A 73 8.32 3.31 18.93
C GLU A 73 6.97 4.02 19.01
N PHE A 74 6.55 4.63 17.91
CA PHE A 74 5.28 5.35 17.80
C PHE A 74 4.65 5.19 16.42
N PRO A 75 3.32 5.27 16.32
CA PRO A 75 2.65 5.26 15.03
C PRO A 75 3.01 6.52 14.23
N VAL A 76 3.33 6.31 12.97
CA VAL A 76 3.59 7.35 11.99
C VAL A 76 2.58 7.21 10.86
N VAL A 77 1.86 8.28 10.58
CA VAL A 77 0.99 8.39 9.40
C VAL A 77 1.52 9.50 8.52
N PHE A 78 1.78 9.26 7.24
CA PHE A 78 2.06 10.35 6.31
C PHE A 78 1.31 10.24 4.99
N GLU A 79 1.13 11.37 4.32
CA GLU A 79 0.53 11.51 2.99
C GLU A 79 1.45 12.32 2.09
N ILE A 80 1.63 11.89 0.84
CA ILE A 80 2.37 12.66 -0.18
C ILE A 80 1.43 13.69 -0.79
N LEU A 81 1.71 14.97 -0.52
CA LEU A 81 0.86 16.11 -0.92
C LEU A 81 0.99 16.47 -2.39
N ASN A 82 2.15 16.20 -3.00
CA ASN A 82 2.43 16.52 -4.40
C ASN A 82 2.32 15.30 -5.33
N ARG A 83 1.60 14.25 -4.93
CA ARG A 83 1.33 13.08 -5.77
C ARG A 83 0.26 13.41 -6.81
N SER A 84 0.52 13.11 -8.08
CA SER A 84 -0.52 13.05 -9.11
C SER A 84 -1.03 11.61 -9.24
N PRO A 85 -2.35 11.37 -9.22
CA PRO A 85 -2.92 10.07 -9.54
C PRO A 85 -2.54 9.63 -10.96
N HIS A 86 -2.42 8.32 -11.19
CA HIS A 86 -2.14 7.77 -12.51
C HIS A 86 -3.32 7.96 -13.47
N TYR A 87 -4.55 7.93 -12.95
CA TYR A 87 -5.77 8.12 -13.75
C TYR A 87 -6.28 9.55 -13.65
N ARG A 88 -6.50 10.16 -14.82
CA ARG A 88 -7.14 11.48 -15.00
C ARG A 88 -8.29 11.44 -16.02
N GLY A 89 -8.91 10.27 -16.22
CA GLY A 89 -10.06 10.10 -17.10
C GLY A 89 -11.38 10.13 -16.34
N ASP A 90 -12.47 10.44 -17.03
CA ASP A 90 -13.83 10.31 -16.49
C ASP A 90 -14.11 8.82 -16.26
N SER A 91 -14.06 8.39 -15.00
CA SER A 91 -14.49 7.03 -14.64
C SER A 91 -16.00 6.90 -14.86
N PRO A 92 -16.48 5.80 -15.48
CA PRO A 92 -17.90 5.49 -15.51
C PRO A 92 -18.43 4.99 -14.16
N TYR A 93 -17.56 4.77 -13.17
CA TYR A 93 -17.88 4.24 -11.85
C TYR A 93 -17.74 5.31 -10.76
N SER A 94 -18.36 5.05 -9.61
CA SER A 94 -18.23 5.88 -8.41
C SER A 94 -18.45 5.03 -7.16
N ALA A 95 -18.17 5.56 -5.98
CA ALA A 95 -18.48 4.86 -4.72
C ALA A 95 -19.99 4.51 -4.58
N ALA A 96 -20.88 5.32 -5.18
CA ALA A 96 -22.32 5.06 -5.18
C ALA A 96 -22.74 4.04 -6.24
N GLN A 97 -21.97 3.93 -7.32
CA GLN A 97 -22.19 3.01 -8.45
C GLN A 97 -20.85 2.37 -8.84
N PRO A 98 -20.33 1.46 -8.00
CA PRO A 98 -19.07 0.78 -8.28
C PRO A 98 -19.26 -0.21 -9.43
N ILE A 99 -18.16 -0.67 -10.03
CA ILE A 99 -18.19 -1.75 -11.04
C ILE A 99 -18.96 -2.99 -10.53
N ARG A 100 -18.84 -3.28 -9.24
CA ARG A 100 -19.63 -4.28 -8.52
C ARG A 100 -19.63 -4.04 -7.01
N LYS A 101 -20.49 -4.78 -6.30
CA LYS A 101 -20.37 -4.99 -4.84
C LYS A 101 -19.49 -6.23 -4.57
N ILE A 102 -18.67 -6.16 -3.53
CA ILE A 102 -17.79 -7.25 -3.11
C ILE A 102 -18.48 -8.04 -1.99
N ASP A 103 -19.29 -9.01 -2.40
CA ASP A 103 -19.99 -9.97 -1.54
C ASP A 103 -19.34 -11.37 -1.58
N SER A 104 -18.34 -11.56 -2.44
CA SER A 104 -17.64 -12.81 -2.66
C SER A 104 -16.37 -12.58 -3.50
N VAL A 105 -15.36 -13.43 -3.30
CA VAL A 105 -14.14 -13.49 -4.09
C VAL A 105 -14.03 -14.86 -4.76
N LYS A 106 -13.74 -14.89 -6.06
CA LYS A 106 -13.42 -16.10 -6.81
C LYS A 106 -11.94 -16.07 -7.17
N LEU A 107 -11.26 -17.20 -6.98
CA LEU A 107 -9.85 -17.32 -7.35
C LEU A 107 -9.68 -17.08 -8.86
N ILE A 108 -8.75 -16.19 -9.19
CA ILE A 108 -8.15 -16.06 -10.51
C ILE A 108 -6.66 -16.33 -10.32
N THR A 109 -6.07 -17.17 -11.16
CA THR A 109 -4.64 -17.46 -11.14
C THR A 109 -3.91 -16.67 -12.21
N GLN A 110 -2.69 -16.22 -11.92
CA GLN A 110 -1.84 -15.58 -12.91
C GLN A 110 -1.22 -16.62 -13.86
N PRO A 111 -1.15 -16.35 -15.17
CA PRO A 111 -0.52 -17.25 -16.12
C PRO A 111 1.01 -17.19 -16.09
N ASN A 112 1.57 -16.04 -15.70
CA ASN A 112 3.00 -15.76 -15.62
C ASN A 112 3.31 -14.92 -14.38
N ASP A 113 4.58 -14.95 -13.95
CA ASP A 113 5.04 -14.16 -12.82
C ASP A 113 4.97 -12.65 -13.09
N GLY A 114 4.63 -11.89 -12.05
CA GLY A 114 4.57 -10.43 -12.10
C GLY A 114 3.18 -9.85 -12.37
N LEU A 115 2.14 -10.68 -12.45
CA LEU A 115 0.74 -10.24 -12.66
C LEU A 115 -0.11 -10.30 -11.37
N CYS A 116 0.50 -10.49 -10.21
CA CYS A 116 -0.21 -10.71 -8.94
C CYS A 116 -1.09 -9.52 -8.53
N GLY A 117 -0.62 -8.29 -8.74
CA GLY A 117 -1.40 -7.08 -8.47
C GLY A 117 -2.62 -6.93 -9.39
N GLN A 118 -2.46 -7.17 -10.68
CA GLN A 118 -3.56 -7.20 -11.65
C GLN A 118 -4.57 -8.29 -11.33
N THR A 119 -4.08 -9.45 -10.90
CA THR A 119 -4.94 -10.58 -10.52
C THR A 119 -5.74 -10.26 -9.26
N CYS A 120 -5.15 -9.57 -8.28
CA CYS A 120 -5.89 -9.06 -7.11
C CYS A 120 -7.01 -8.10 -7.52
N ILE A 121 -6.73 -7.14 -8.41
CA ILE A 121 -7.75 -6.22 -8.92
C ILE A 121 -8.84 -6.98 -9.69
N ALA A 122 -8.48 -7.94 -10.55
CA ALA A 122 -9.43 -8.76 -11.29
C ALA A 122 -10.40 -9.50 -10.35
N MET A 123 -9.87 -10.11 -9.29
CA MET A 123 -10.65 -10.81 -8.27
C MET A 123 -11.61 -9.89 -7.52
N LEU A 124 -11.15 -8.70 -7.10
CA LEU A 124 -11.99 -7.71 -6.41
C LEU A 124 -13.07 -7.12 -7.33
N ALA A 125 -12.71 -6.81 -8.58
CA ALA A 125 -13.60 -6.20 -9.55
C ALA A 125 -14.54 -7.21 -10.23
N GLY A 126 -14.28 -8.51 -10.10
CA GLY A 126 -15.07 -9.56 -10.75
C GLY A 126 -14.94 -9.57 -12.28
N VAL A 127 -13.78 -9.17 -12.79
CA VAL A 127 -13.45 -9.09 -14.22
C VAL A 127 -12.37 -10.13 -14.56
N THR A 128 -12.08 -10.30 -15.85
CA THR A 128 -10.97 -11.14 -16.30
C THR A 128 -9.62 -10.48 -15.99
N LEU A 129 -8.55 -11.28 -15.96
CA LEU A 129 -7.19 -10.75 -15.80
C LEU A 129 -6.81 -9.79 -16.95
N ASP A 130 -7.21 -10.09 -18.18
CA ASP A 130 -6.94 -9.24 -19.34
C ASP A 130 -7.62 -7.86 -19.20
N GLU A 131 -8.90 -7.84 -18.80
CA GLU A 131 -9.60 -6.59 -18.51
C GLU A 131 -8.93 -5.81 -17.37
N ALA A 132 -8.48 -6.49 -16.31
CA ALA A 132 -7.75 -5.83 -15.22
C ALA A 132 -6.42 -5.24 -15.70
N CYS A 133 -5.66 -5.94 -16.54
CA CYS A 133 -4.43 -5.43 -17.15
C CYS A 133 -4.69 -4.19 -18.02
N GLU A 134 -5.76 -4.21 -18.82
CA GLU A 134 -6.17 -3.09 -19.66
C GLU A 134 -6.58 -1.89 -18.82
N ILE A 135 -7.43 -2.08 -17.80
CA ILE A 135 -7.86 -1.03 -16.88
C ILE A 135 -6.67 -0.45 -16.14
N MET A 136 -5.80 -1.29 -15.56
CA MET A 136 -4.62 -0.90 -14.79
C MET A 136 -3.48 -0.30 -15.63
N HIS A 137 -3.54 -0.43 -16.96
CA HIS A 137 -2.44 -0.07 -17.86
C HIS A 137 -1.07 -0.64 -17.41
N CYS A 138 -1.08 -1.85 -16.85
CA CYS A 138 0.09 -2.50 -16.26
C CYS A 138 0.38 -3.84 -16.93
N ARG A 139 1.65 -4.06 -17.28
CA ARG A 139 2.18 -5.36 -17.68
C ARG A 139 2.84 -6.07 -16.51
N ASP A 140 3.45 -7.23 -16.75
CA ASP A 140 4.20 -8.02 -15.79
C ASP A 140 5.21 -7.14 -15.03
N TRP A 141 5.22 -7.28 -13.70
CA TRP A 141 6.09 -6.57 -12.76
C TRP A 141 5.88 -5.05 -12.66
N GLN A 142 4.78 -4.53 -13.21
CA GLN A 142 4.50 -3.09 -13.20
C GLN A 142 3.44 -2.63 -12.20
N ALA A 143 2.77 -3.58 -11.53
CA ALA A 143 1.79 -3.27 -10.50
C ALA A 143 2.47 -2.77 -9.22
N SER A 144 1.91 -1.72 -8.64
CA SER A 144 2.28 -1.19 -7.33
C SER A 144 1.03 -0.91 -6.51
N MET A 145 1.17 -0.76 -5.19
CA MET A 145 0.05 -0.34 -4.34
C MET A 145 -0.55 1.00 -4.77
N GLY A 146 0.26 1.97 -5.18
CA GLY A 146 -0.25 3.24 -5.67
C GLY A 146 -1.11 3.09 -6.92
N LYS A 147 -0.72 2.22 -7.86
CA LYS A 147 -1.54 1.94 -9.05
C LYS A 147 -2.80 1.16 -8.70
N MET A 148 -2.71 0.18 -7.79
CA MET A 148 -3.88 -0.54 -7.31
C MET A 148 -4.88 0.39 -6.62
N VAL A 149 -4.43 1.32 -5.77
CA VAL A 149 -5.30 2.34 -5.16
C VAL A 149 -5.96 3.20 -6.23
N ASP A 150 -5.20 3.72 -7.19
CA ASP A 150 -5.78 4.57 -8.23
C ASP A 150 -6.76 3.78 -9.14
N THR A 151 -6.53 2.48 -9.35
CA THR A 151 -7.47 1.60 -10.06
C THR A 151 -8.71 1.28 -9.24
N LEU A 152 -8.60 1.05 -7.92
CA LEU A 152 -9.75 0.86 -7.05
C LEU A 152 -10.64 2.12 -7.05
N ASP A 153 -10.02 3.31 -6.97
CA ASP A 153 -10.71 4.59 -7.10
C ASP A 153 -11.41 4.71 -8.46
N TYR A 154 -10.71 4.37 -9.55
CA TYR A 154 -11.31 4.34 -10.89
C TYR A 154 -12.50 3.39 -10.95
N LEU A 155 -12.46 2.22 -10.32
CA LEU A 155 -13.55 1.24 -10.33
C LEU A 155 -14.69 1.55 -9.34
N GLY A 156 -14.58 2.64 -8.57
CA GLY A 156 -15.51 2.97 -7.49
C GLY A 156 -15.46 2.02 -6.30
N LEU A 157 -14.47 1.13 -6.24
CA LEU A 157 -14.31 0.16 -5.15
C LEU A 157 -13.69 0.85 -3.94
N GLN A 158 -14.46 0.95 -2.87
CA GLN A 158 -14.04 1.65 -1.66
C GLN A 158 -12.94 0.90 -0.92
N HIS A 159 -11.96 1.64 -0.41
CA HIS A 159 -10.86 1.15 0.41
C HIS A 159 -10.60 2.12 1.57
N GLU A 160 -9.92 1.64 2.60
CA GLU A 160 -9.34 2.54 3.59
C GLU A 160 -8.18 3.25 2.91
N ASN A 161 -8.23 4.59 2.80
CA ASN A 161 -7.23 5.42 2.12
C ASN A 161 -5.87 5.48 2.86
N VAL A 162 -5.49 4.37 3.51
CA VAL A 162 -4.31 4.14 4.34
C VAL A 162 -3.74 2.76 3.99
N ILE A 163 -2.46 2.71 3.61
CA ILE A 163 -1.71 1.46 3.53
C ILE A 163 -1.00 1.25 4.85
N TYR A 164 -1.22 0.09 5.48
CA TYR A 164 -0.62 -0.28 6.75
C TYR A 164 0.63 -1.13 6.51
N TYR A 165 1.78 -0.68 6.97
CA TYR A 165 3.00 -1.50 7.01
C TYR A 165 3.15 -2.11 8.40
N THR A 166 3.25 -3.43 8.45
CA THR A 166 3.25 -4.20 9.70
C THR A 166 4.65 -4.39 10.26
N GLN A 167 5.68 -4.30 9.41
CA GLN A 167 7.08 -4.57 9.81
C GLN A 167 7.25 -5.95 10.46
N GLY A 168 6.42 -6.92 10.07
CA GLY A 168 6.42 -8.29 10.62
C GLY A 168 5.65 -8.46 11.93
N ALA A 169 4.98 -7.42 12.43
CA ALA A 169 4.07 -7.54 13.56
C ALA A 169 2.82 -8.34 13.16
N GLU A 170 2.33 -9.17 14.09
CA GLU A 170 1.05 -9.85 13.90
C GLU A 170 -0.10 -8.82 13.93
N VAL A 171 -1.04 -8.98 13.01
CA VAL A 171 -2.18 -8.08 12.86
C VAL A 171 -3.48 -8.87 12.70
N THR A 172 -4.58 -8.28 13.18
CA THR A 172 -5.91 -8.75 12.81
C THR A 172 -6.26 -8.15 11.46
N LEU A 173 -6.31 -9.00 10.43
CA LEU A 173 -6.68 -8.55 9.09
C LEU A 173 -8.18 -8.22 9.03
N PRO A 174 -8.58 -7.18 8.25
CA PRO A 174 -9.98 -6.89 8.02
C PRO A 174 -10.64 -7.99 7.19
N LYS A 175 -11.97 -7.95 7.08
CA LYS A 175 -12.75 -8.91 6.29
C LYS A 175 -12.23 -9.02 4.85
N CYS A 176 -11.82 -7.92 4.23
CA CYS A 176 -11.22 -7.94 2.91
C CYS A 176 -10.00 -7.02 2.84
N ALA A 177 -8.88 -7.52 2.32
CA ALA A 177 -7.68 -6.73 2.12
C ALA A 177 -6.85 -7.23 0.94
N ILE A 178 -6.15 -6.31 0.29
CA ILE A 178 -4.97 -6.62 -0.51
C ILE A 178 -3.79 -6.73 0.46
N LEU A 179 -3.11 -7.88 0.45
CA LEU A 179 -1.93 -8.15 1.26
C LEU A 179 -0.68 -7.99 0.40
N MET A 180 0.38 -7.44 1.00
CA MET A 180 1.71 -7.33 0.42
C MET A 180 2.64 -8.27 1.17
N GLU A 181 3.10 -9.31 0.48
CA GLU A 181 4.08 -10.26 1.00
C GLU A 181 5.49 -9.95 0.48
N LYS A 182 6.48 -10.17 1.33
CA LYS A 182 7.89 -10.01 0.98
C LYS A 182 8.35 -11.10 0.00
N MET A 183 8.77 -10.71 -1.20
CA MET A 183 9.30 -11.63 -2.21
C MET A 183 10.66 -11.17 -2.75
N GLY A 184 11.72 -11.35 -1.96
CA GLY A 184 13.08 -11.00 -2.36
C GLY A 184 13.22 -9.51 -2.66
N ARG A 185 13.41 -9.15 -3.94
CA ARG A 185 13.47 -7.76 -4.42
C ARG A 185 12.11 -7.17 -4.82
N TYR A 186 11.08 -8.00 -4.93
CA TYR A 186 9.75 -7.61 -5.36
C TYR A 186 8.75 -7.81 -4.22
N SER A 187 7.57 -7.21 -4.39
CA SER A 187 6.41 -7.54 -3.57
C SER A 187 5.58 -8.60 -4.27
N HIS A 188 5.03 -9.53 -3.50
CA HIS A 188 3.96 -10.42 -3.96
C HIS A 188 2.64 -9.93 -3.39
N TYR A 189 1.56 -10.03 -4.18
CA TYR A 189 0.23 -9.57 -3.78
C TYR A 189 -0.77 -10.71 -3.79
N LEU A 190 -1.58 -10.78 -2.75
CA LEU A 190 -2.65 -11.74 -2.57
C LEU A 190 -3.83 -11.07 -1.85
N LEU A 191 -4.99 -11.72 -1.86
CA LEU A 191 -6.18 -11.21 -1.15
C LEU A 191 -6.47 -12.00 0.11
N CYS A 192 -6.92 -11.31 1.15
CA CYS A 192 -7.73 -11.90 2.21
C CYS A 192 -9.20 -11.58 1.94
N TYR A 193 -10.08 -12.57 2.06
CA TYR A 193 -11.53 -12.37 2.14
C TYR A 193 -12.15 -13.36 3.15
N ASP A 194 -12.75 -12.83 4.20
CA ASP A 194 -13.45 -13.57 5.26
C ASP A 194 -12.59 -14.70 5.86
N GLY A 195 -11.32 -14.38 6.12
CA GLY A 195 -10.33 -15.33 6.67
C GLY A 195 -9.75 -16.32 5.65
N THR A 196 -10.22 -16.30 4.40
CA THR A 196 -9.66 -17.12 3.30
C THR A 196 -8.65 -16.31 2.50
N TYR A 197 -7.53 -16.93 2.11
CA TYR A 197 -6.48 -16.29 1.33
C TYR A 197 -6.51 -16.75 -0.13
N TYR A 198 -6.47 -15.81 -1.06
CA TYR A 198 -6.51 -16.05 -2.50
C TYR A 198 -5.20 -15.57 -3.12
N ASP A 199 -4.32 -16.53 -3.37
CA ASP A 199 -3.00 -16.29 -3.95
C ASP A 199 -3.05 -16.52 -5.47
N PRO A 200 -2.68 -15.50 -6.29
CA PRO A 200 -2.61 -15.63 -7.74
C PRO A 200 -1.74 -16.78 -8.26
N THR A 201 -0.74 -17.21 -7.48
CA THR A 201 0.25 -18.23 -7.84
C THR A 201 -0.06 -19.58 -7.20
N MET A 202 -0.46 -19.57 -5.93
CA MET A 202 -0.63 -20.79 -5.13
C MET A 202 -2.09 -21.25 -5.00
N GLY A 203 -3.07 -20.44 -5.40
CA GLY A 203 -4.49 -20.75 -5.28
C GLY A 203 -5.06 -20.34 -3.93
N ILE A 204 -6.03 -21.11 -3.43
CA ILE A 204 -6.67 -20.83 -2.13
C ILE A 204 -5.80 -21.43 -1.02
N LEU A 205 -5.46 -20.63 -0.01
CA LEU A 205 -4.66 -21.04 1.13
C LEU A 205 -5.51 -21.03 2.41
N ASP A 206 -5.35 -22.07 3.23
CA ASP A 206 -5.99 -22.17 4.54
C ASP A 206 -5.32 -21.29 5.61
N SER A 207 -4.07 -20.90 5.38
CA SER A 207 -3.28 -20.09 6.30
C SER A 207 -2.21 -19.30 5.56
N PHE A 208 -1.84 -18.15 6.13
CA PHE A 208 -0.81 -17.25 5.63
C PHE A 208 0.19 -16.93 6.75
N ASP A 209 1.50 -17.00 6.45
CA ASP A 209 2.54 -16.65 7.41
C ASP A 209 2.64 -15.13 7.57
N GLN A 210 2.06 -14.61 8.66
CA GLN A 210 2.05 -13.18 8.93
C GLN A 210 3.45 -12.57 9.07
N LYS A 211 4.50 -13.36 9.31
CA LYS A 211 5.88 -12.84 9.35
C LYS A 211 6.35 -12.35 7.98
N ASN A 212 5.76 -12.84 6.90
CA ASN A 212 6.07 -12.38 5.55
C ASN A 212 5.20 -11.18 5.13
N LEU A 213 4.19 -10.82 5.92
CA LEU A 213 3.36 -9.65 5.67
C LEU A 213 4.21 -8.38 5.82
N VAL A 214 4.35 -7.66 4.72
CA VAL A 214 4.98 -6.33 4.69
C VAL A 214 3.95 -5.27 5.04
N GLY A 215 2.75 -5.42 4.49
CA GLY A 215 1.65 -4.49 4.70
C GLY A 215 0.36 -4.93 4.05
N TYR A 216 -0.69 -4.15 4.23
CA TYR A 216 -2.00 -4.40 3.64
C TYR A 216 -2.79 -3.11 3.38
N LEU A 217 -3.78 -3.23 2.51
CA LEU A 217 -4.80 -2.21 2.23
C LEU A 217 -6.17 -2.82 2.48
N GLU A 218 -6.94 -2.25 3.40
CA GLU A 218 -8.33 -2.69 3.62
C GLU A 218 -9.22 -2.31 2.44
N ILE A 219 -10.02 -3.27 1.97
CA ILE A 219 -11.06 -3.05 0.98
C ILE A 219 -12.42 -3.06 1.70
N LYS A 220 -13.21 -2.01 1.50
CA LYS A 220 -14.54 -1.92 2.11
C LYS A 220 -15.49 -2.81 1.32
N THR A 221 -16.14 -3.71 2.05
CA THR A 221 -17.17 -4.62 1.50
C THR A 221 -18.55 -4.10 1.86
N ALA A 222 -19.55 -4.44 1.05
CA ALA A 222 -20.94 -4.01 1.24
C ALA A 222 -21.67 -4.85 2.28
#